data_AF-A0A7I9ZZ45-F1
#
_entry.id   AF-A0A7I9ZZ45-F1
#
_cell.length_a   1.000
_cell.length_b   1.000
_cell.length_c   1.000
_cell.angle_alpha   90.00
_cell.angle_beta   90.00
_cell.angle_gamma   90.00
#
_symmetry.space_group_name_H-M   'P 1'
#
loop_
_entity.id
_entity.type
_entity.pdbx_description
1 polymer ?
#
loop_
_entity_poly.entity_id
_entity_poly.type
_entity_poly.pdbx_seq_one_letter_code
_entity_poly.pdbx_strand_id
1 'polypeptide(L)'
;MYKQSRYNYFVPYCNKILYFNALSKISFLMTTQEHEKLQEQFADPISFEFGLPSVFNKFAEWGFFVKEEIDELAVFRYLYNKDILYSRDCHLIIALSESKEDNANMISRIKEHLAYLCKEGITSLYIEWLGEESDTDIDSYKHIIEEYAKEKCNTAGIDYEQECPLIAPRTFQYTFYNKGVYSGKPTEYSEKNRIGILEPNGIINWDEEKRACQIGNVWFETVMCRDCKHIPLMSLSCQELLQKSHGVCPLKNNTIQPDWVVIQEYEMQKV
;
A
#
# COMPACT_ATOMS: atom_id res chain seq x y z
N MET A 1 -26.03 19.58 1.72
CA MET A 1 -25.30 20.30 2.80
C MET A 1 -23.95 19.62 2.95
N TYR A 2 -22.91 20.35 3.34
CA TYR A 2 -21.56 19.81 3.49
C TYR A 2 -21.19 19.66 4.97
N LYS A 3 -20.38 18.64 5.27
CA LYS A 3 -19.72 18.41 6.56
C LYS A 3 -18.21 18.43 6.36
N GLN A 4 -17.46 18.73 7.42
CA GLN A 4 -16.03 18.50 7.41
C GLN A 4 -15.75 16.99 7.29
N SER A 5 -14.78 16.63 6.46
CA SER A 5 -14.28 15.26 6.37
C SER A 5 -13.72 14.80 7.71
N ARG A 6 -14.06 13.57 8.12
CA ARG A 6 -13.51 12.91 9.32
C ARG A 6 -12.01 12.67 9.19
N TYR A 7 -11.51 12.63 7.97
CA TYR A 7 -10.15 12.25 7.59
C TYR A 7 -9.23 13.45 7.32
N ASN A 8 -9.62 14.63 7.82
CA ASN A 8 -8.76 15.81 7.83
C ASN A 8 -7.72 15.77 8.96
N TYR A 9 -6.51 16.23 8.64
CA TYR A 9 -5.37 16.38 9.55
C TYR A 9 -4.80 17.79 9.42
N PHE A 10 -4.46 18.37 10.57
CA PHE A 10 -3.81 19.67 10.68
C PHE A 10 -2.62 19.49 11.63
N VAL A 11 -1.42 19.36 11.06
CA VAL A 11 -0.22 18.93 11.79
C VAL A 11 0.81 20.06 11.80
N PRO A 12 1.37 20.45 12.96
CA PRO A 12 2.47 21.40 13.01
C PRO A 12 3.70 20.90 12.23
N TYR A 13 4.22 21.73 11.32
CA TYR A 13 5.35 21.39 10.47
C TYR A 13 6.14 22.66 10.10
N CYS A 14 7.43 22.73 10.49
CA CYS A 14 8.35 23.83 10.14
C CYS A 14 7.75 25.25 10.33
N ASN A 15 7.19 25.54 11.52
CA ASN A 15 6.51 26.80 11.89
C ASN A 15 5.26 27.13 11.04
N LYS A 16 4.73 26.14 10.33
CA LYS A 16 3.48 26.19 9.57
C LYS A 16 2.57 25.06 10.05
N ILE A 17 1.35 25.04 9.53
CA ILE A 17 0.41 23.94 9.69
C ILE A 17 0.28 23.21 8.35
N LEU A 18 0.56 21.92 8.36
CA LEU A 18 0.32 21.00 7.26
C LEU A 18 -1.14 20.58 7.28
N TYR A 19 -1.86 20.98 6.24
CA TYR A 19 -3.22 20.52 5.94
C TYR A 19 -3.09 19.25 5.11
N PHE A 20 -3.76 18.19 5.53
CA PHE A 20 -3.76 16.91 4.83
C PHE A 20 -5.12 16.23 4.94
N ASN A 21 -5.66 15.76 3.82
CA ASN A 21 -6.84 14.91 3.83
C ASN A 21 -6.46 13.48 3.43
N ALA A 22 -6.72 12.51 4.32
CA ALA A 22 -6.22 11.14 4.10
C ALA A 22 -6.98 10.35 3.02
N LEU A 23 -8.15 10.81 2.58
CA LEU A 23 -8.89 10.17 1.48
C LEU A 23 -8.42 10.70 0.12
N SER A 24 -8.31 12.01 -0.05
CA SER A 24 -7.87 12.63 -1.31
C SER A 24 -6.36 12.67 -1.46
N LYS A 25 -5.62 12.45 -0.36
CA LYS A 25 -4.16 12.59 -0.26
C LYS A 25 -3.65 14.00 -0.61
N ILE A 26 -4.53 14.99 -0.72
CA ILE A 26 -4.15 16.38 -0.97
C ILE A 26 -3.52 16.98 0.28
N SER A 27 -2.41 17.67 0.09
CA SER A 27 -1.61 18.27 1.13
C SER A 27 -1.15 19.68 0.76
N PHE A 28 -1.05 20.58 1.75
CA PHE A 28 -0.45 21.91 1.57
C PHE A 28 -0.11 22.55 2.92
N LEU A 29 0.74 23.58 2.90
CA LEU A 29 1.15 24.32 4.09
C LEU A 29 0.41 25.65 4.23
N MET A 30 0.05 26.00 5.45
CA MET A 30 -0.51 27.29 5.83
C MET A 30 0.27 27.90 6.98
N THR A 31 0.30 29.23 7.05
CA THR A 31 0.79 29.90 8.26
C THR A 31 -0.16 29.66 9.43
N THR A 32 0.33 29.80 10.67
CA THR A 32 -0.51 29.68 11.87
C THR A 32 -1.68 30.67 11.85
N GLN A 33 -1.44 31.90 11.40
CA GLN A 33 -2.48 32.93 11.31
C GLN A 33 -3.57 32.58 10.29
N GLU A 34 -3.19 32.03 9.13
CA GLU A 34 -4.18 31.58 8.15
C GLU A 34 -4.95 30.37 8.64
N HIS A 35 -4.29 29.45 9.34
CA HIS A 35 -4.94 28.31 9.96
C HIS A 35 -6.02 28.76 10.95
N GLU A 36 -5.71 29.65 11.89
CA GLU A 36 -6.68 30.17 12.87
C GLU A 36 -7.91 30.76 12.19
N LYS A 37 -7.72 31.65 11.20
CA LYS A 37 -8.82 32.25 10.44
C LYS A 37 -9.68 31.22 9.70
N LEU A 38 -9.07 30.20 9.10
CA LEU A 38 -9.81 29.16 8.40
C LEU A 38 -10.54 28.22 9.34
N GLN A 39 -9.99 27.90 10.51
CA GLN A 39 -10.68 27.07 11.49
C GLN A 39 -11.98 27.72 11.99
N GLU A 40 -12.01 29.06 12.11
CA GLU A 40 -13.24 29.81 12.40
C GLU A 40 -14.30 29.60 11.31
N GLN A 41 -13.90 29.63 10.03
CA GLN A 41 -14.81 29.36 8.92
C GLN A 41 -15.27 27.90 8.90
N PHE A 42 -14.38 26.96 9.20
CA PHE A 42 -14.68 25.53 9.19
C PHE A 42 -15.74 25.15 10.24
N ALA A 43 -15.81 25.89 11.36
CA ALA A 43 -16.78 25.67 12.41
C ALA A 43 -18.25 25.84 11.93
N ASP A 44 -18.48 26.63 10.88
CA ASP A 44 -19.78 26.81 10.23
C ASP A 44 -19.67 26.66 8.71
N PRO A 45 -19.75 25.42 8.18
CA PRO A 45 -19.62 25.15 6.75
C PRO A 45 -20.65 25.90 5.89
N ILE A 46 -21.85 26.15 6.43
CA ILE A 46 -22.92 26.84 5.70
C ILE A 46 -22.53 28.30 5.51
N SER A 47 -22.18 28.99 6.60
CA SER A 47 -21.73 30.38 6.51
C SER A 47 -20.45 30.51 5.69
N PHE A 48 -19.56 29.54 5.75
CA PHE A 48 -18.34 29.53 4.92
C PHE A 48 -18.66 29.40 3.42
N GLU A 49 -19.56 28.49 3.04
CA GLU A 49 -20.00 28.31 1.65
C GLU A 49 -20.65 29.59 1.10
N PHE A 50 -21.50 30.26 1.87
CA PHE A 50 -22.15 31.50 1.42
C PHE A 50 -21.22 32.72 1.45
N GLY A 51 -20.34 32.82 2.45
CA GLY A 51 -19.46 33.97 2.64
C GLY A 51 -18.26 34.00 1.71
N LEU A 52 -17.64 32.83 1.46
CA LEU A 52 -16.43 32.68 0.64
C LEU A 52 -16.55 31.47 -0.32
N PRO A 53 -17.50 31.49 -1.27
CA PRO A 53 -17.86 30.32 -2.07
C PRO A 53 -16.69 29.78 -2.91
N SER A 54 -15.83 30.63 -3.45
CA SER A 54 -14.68 30.18 -4.24
C SER A 54 -13.66 29.41 -3.40
N VAL A 55 -13.39 29.88 -2.18
CA VAL A 55 -12.48 29.22 -1.24
C VAL A 55 -13.10 27.93 -0.74
N PHE A 56 -14.37 27.97 -0.32
CA PHE A 56 -15.11 26.78 0.11
C PHE A 56 -15.11 25.69 -0.96
N ASN A 57 -15.44 26.03 -2.21
CA ASN A 57 -15.47 25.09 -3.32
C ASN A 57 -14.10 24.44 -3.55
N LYS A 58 -13.00 25.17 -3.34
CA LYS A 58 -11.65 24.60 -3.45
C LYS A 58 -11.37 23.59 -2.34
N PHE A 59 -11.77 23.88 -1.09
CA PHE A 59 -11.65 22.92 0.01
C PHE A 59 -12.57 21.70 -0.16
N ALA A 60 -13.75 21.88 -0.75
CA ALA A 60 -14.63 20.76 -1.11
C ALA A 60 -14.02 19.89 -2.22
N GLU A 61 -13.43 20.50 -3.26
CA GLU A 61 -12.68 19.79 -4.32
C GLU A 61 -11.49 19.01 -3.76
N TRP A 62 -10.76 19.59 -2.80
CA TRP A 62 -9.65 18.94 -2.11
C TRP A 62 -10.08 17.88 -1.07
N GLY A 63 -11.39 17.69 -0.87
CA GLY A 63 -11.96 16.68 0.02
C GLY A 63 -12.00 17.05 1.50
N PHE A 64 -11.66 18.30 1.87
CA PHE A 64 -11.76 18.78 3.25
C PHE A 64 -13.21 18.95 3.70
N PHE A 65 -14.11 19.27 2.77
CA PHE A 65 -15.55 19.21 2.97
C PHE A 65 -16.15 18.17 2.04
N VAL A 66 -17.04 17.35 2.58
CA VAL A 66 -17.77 16.32 1.84
C VAL A 66 -19.27 16.53 2.03
N LYS A 67 -20.07 16.10 1.07
CA LYS A 67 -21.53 16.17 1.23
C LYS A 67 -21.97 15.27 2.39
N GLU A 68 -22.97 15.69 3.15
CA GLU A 68 -23.42 14.97 4.35
C GLU A 68 -23.79 13.51 4.07
N GLU A 69 -24.43 13.27 2.92
CA GLU A 69 -24.86 11.96 2.45
C GLU A 69 -23.71 11.00 2.09
N ILE A 70 -22.46 11.49 1.98
CA ILE A 70 -21.32 10.64 1.68
C ILE A 70 -20.91 9.85 2.93
N ASP A 71 -20.96 8.52 2.80
CA ASP A 71 -20.28 7.59 3.70
C ASP A 71 -18.80 7.53 3.33
N GLU A 72 -18.00 8.33 4.04
CA GLU A 72 -16.55 8.40 3.83
C GLU A 72 -15.84 7.05 4.05
N LEU A 73 -16.38 6.17 4.90
CA LEU A 73 -15.84 4.82 5.09
C LEU A 73 -16.12 3.93 3.87
N ALA A 74 -17.29 4.09 3.25
CA ALA A 74 -17.58 3.43 1.97
C ALA A 74 -16.66 3.94 0.84
N VAL A 75 -16.33 5.24 0.83
CA VAL A 75 -15.32 5.78 -0.09
C VAL A 75 -13.95 5.13 0.15
N PHE A 76 -13.53 5.01 1.42
CA PHE A 76 -12.27 4.33 1.74
C PHE A 76 -12.26 2.86 1.31
N ARG A 77 -13.36 2.10 1.54
CA ARG A 77 -13.50 0.73 1.04
C ARG A 77 -13.36 0.65 -0.48
N TYR A 78 -13.98 1.57 -1.19
CA TYR A 78 -13.88 1.64 -2.65
C TYR A 78 -12.45 1.92 -3.09
N LEU A 79 -11.77 2.90 -2.50
CA LEU A 79 -10.36 3.20 -2.80
C LEU A 79 -9.46 2.01 -2.49
N TYR A 80 -9.60 1.42 -1.31
CA TYR A 80 -8.86 0.23 -0.92
C TYR A 80 -9.06 -0.93 -1.90
N ASN A 81 -10.31 -1.26 -2.22
CA ASN A 81 -10.62 -2.31 -3.20
C ASN A 81 -10.11 -1.96 -4.58
N LYS A 82 -10.16 -0.68 -4.98
CA LYS A 82 -9.64 -0.24 -6.27
C LYS A 82 -8.14 -0.44 -6.34
N ASP A 83 -7.42 0.02 -5.33
CA ASP A 83 -5.97 -0.11 -5.23
C ASP A 83 -5.56 -1.59 -5.16
N ILE A 84 -6.38 -2.44 -4.54
CA ILE A 84 -6.13 -3.87 -4.44
C ILE A 84 -6.43 -4.64 -5.72
N LEU A 85 -7.59 -4.41 -6.31
CA LEU A 85 -8.08 -5.19 -7.45
C LEU A 85 -7.47 -4.72 -8.77
N TYR A 86 -7.09 -3.44 -8.86
CA TYR A 86 -6.60 -2.84 -10.10
C TYR A 86 -5.16 -2.33 -10.02
N SER A 87 -4.46 -2.48 -8.89
CA SER A 87 -3.01 -2.27 -8.92
C SER A 87 -2.39 -3.22 -9.94
N ARG A 88 -1.38 -2.70 -10.62
CA ARG A 88 -0.54 -3.45 -11.53
C ARG A 88 0.92 -3.43 -11.05
N ASP A 89 1.15 -2.97 -9.83
CA ASP A 89 2.46 -2.93 -9.20
C ASP A 89 2.71 -4.31 -8.62
N CYS A 90 3.86 -4.90 -8.92
CA CYS A 90 4.16 -6.27 -8.55
C CYS A 90 5.28 -6.32 -7.52
N HIS A 91 5.03 -6.96 -6.37
CA HIS A 91 6.02 -7.18 -5.32
C HIS A 91 6.31 -8.68 -5.21
N LEU A 92 7.39 -9.12 -5.83
CA LEU A 92 7.83 -10.51 -5.76
C LEU A 92 8.76 -10.70 -4.58
N ILE A 93 8.49 -11.70 -3.75
CA ILE A 93 9.43 -12.14 -2.72
C ILE A 93 10.01 -13.48 -3.15
N ILE A 94 11.32 -13.65 -3.02
CA ILE A 94 12.01 -14.91 -3.35
C ILE A 94 12.63 -15.46 -2.08
N ALA A 95 12.20 -16.66 -1.68
CA ALA A 95 12.76 -17.38 -0.54
C ALA A 95 13.47 -18.64 -1.06
N LEU A 96 14.77 -18.75 -0.76
CA LEU A 96 15.55 -19.92 -1.15
C LEU A 96 15.34 -21.08 -0.17
N SER A 97 15.42 -22.30 -0.70
CA SER A 97 15.49 -23.53 0.08
C SER A 97 16.94 -23.97 0.27
N GLU A 98 17.16 -25.00 1.08
CA GLU A 98 18.49 -25.62 1.23
C GLU A 98 18.95 -26.36 -0.04
N SER A 99 18.02 -26.69 -0.94
CA SER A 99 18.28 -27.46 -2.16
C SER A 99 18.65 -26.54 -3.32
N LYS A 100 19.93 -26.59 -3.74
CA LYS A 100 20.43 -25.81 -4.89
C LYS A 100 19.70 -26.17 -6.18
N GLU A 101 19.33 -27.43 -6.37
CA GLU A 101 18.59 -27.89 -7.55
C GLU A 101 17.17 -27.30 -7.58
N ASP A 102 16.47 -27.31 -6.45
CA ASP A 102 15.14 -26.71 -6.36
C ASP A 102 15.20 -25.19 -6.56
N ASN A 103 16.22 -24.53 -6.01
CA ASN A 103 16.45 -23.10 -6.22
C ASN A 103 16.70 -22.79 -7.70
N ALA A 104 17.62 -23.51 -8.36
CA ALA A 104 17.90 -23.31 -9.78
C ALA A 104 16.65 -23.49 -10.66
N ASN A 105 15.86 -24.54 -10.37
CA ASN A 105 14.60 -24.80 -11.05
C ASN A 105 13.58 -23.67 -10.82
N MET A 106 13.45 -23.18 -9.59
CA MET A 106 12.58 -22.06 -9.24
C MET A 106 12.99 -20.77 -9.98
N ILE A 107 14.29 -20.44 -9.98
CA ILE A 107 14.83 -19.26 -10.66
C ILE A 107 14.53 -19.28 -12.17
N SER A 108 14.65 -20.44 -12.82
CA SER A 108 14.27 -20.58 -14.23
C SER A 108 12.79 -20.25 -14.46
N ARG A 109 11.91 -20.72 -13.57
CA ARG A 109 10.47 -20.45 -13.66
C ARG A 109 10.13 -18.99 -13.39
N ILE A 110 10.83 -18.35 -12.44
CA ILE A 110 10.66 -16.93 -12.14
C ILE A 110 11.04 -16.08 -13.36
N LYS A 111 12.09 -16.43 -14.12
CA LYS A 111 12.42 -15.71 -15.37
C LYS A 111 11.30 -15.75 -16.40
N GLU A 112 10.66 -16.91 -16.58
CA GLU A 112 9.49 -17.04 -17.45
C GLU A 112 8.31 -16.22 -16.92
N HIS A 113 8.10 -16.24 -15.60
CA HIS A 113 7.05 -15.45 -14.96
C HIS A 113 7.26 -13.94 -15.13
N LEU A 114 8.49 -13.46 -14.97
CA LEU A 114 8.85 -12.05 -15.20
C LEU A 114 8.58 -11.64 -16.65
N ALA A 115 8.89 -12.51 -17.62
CA ALA A 115 8.56 -12.26 -19.02
C ALA A 115 7.04 -12.20 -19.25
N TYR A 116 6.28 -13.08 -18.60
CA TYR A 116 4.82 -13.04 -18.60
C TYR A 116 4.27 -11.73 -18.02
N LEU A 117 4.73 -11.31 -16.83
CA LEU A 117 4.28 -10.07 -16.18
C LEU A 117 4.55 -8.83 -17.03
N CYS A 118 5.74 -8.75 -17.64
CA CYS A 118 6.08 -7.65 -18.54
C CYS A 118 5.15 -7.59 -19.75
N LYS A 119 4.73 -8.76 -20.27
CA LYS A 119 3.78 -8.85 -21.39
C LYS A 119 2.36 -8.47 -20.99
N GLU A 120 1.93 -8.81 -19.77
CA GLU A 120 0.62 -8.41 -19.22
C GLU A 120 0.54 -6.90 -18.90
N GLY A 121 1.69 -6.21 -18.89
CA GLY A 121 1.75 -4.76 -18.72
C GLY A 121 1.53 -4.33 -17.27
N ILE A 122 2.31 -4.91 -16.36
CA ILE A 122 2.49 -4.40 -14.99
C ILE A 122 3.03 -2.96 -15.02
N THR A 123 2.74 -2.16 -14.00
CA THR A 123 3.18 -0.75 -13.90
C THR A 123 4.55 -0.63 -13.27
N SER A 124 4.78 -1.34 -12.16
CA SER A 124 6.09 -1.42 -11.53
C SER A 124 6.41 -2.84 -11.03
N LEU A 125 7.70 -3.10 -10.83
CA LEU A 125 8.21 -4.35 -10.28
C LEU A 125 9.20 -4.06 -9.15
N TYR A 126 8.94 -4.67 -8.00
CA TYR A 126 9.85 -4.74 -6.86
C TYR A 126 10.14 -6.20 -6.51
N ILE A 127 11.42 -6.52 -6.27
CA ILE A 127 11.86 -7.86 -5.88
C ILE A 127 12.54 -7.80 -4.51
N GLU A 128 12.01 -8.56 -3.56
CA GLU A 128 12.57 -8.75 -2.23
C GLU A 128 13.12 -10.18 -2.07
N TRP A 129 14.23 -10.33 -1.36
CA TRP A 129 14.84 -11.63 -1.06
C TRP A 129 14.73 -11.94 0.43
N LEU A 130 14.33 -13.17 0.78
CA LEU A 130 14.32 -13.66 2.16
C LEU A 130 15.47 -14.64 2.39
N GLY A 131 16.36 -14.31 3.32
CA GLY A 131 17.51 -15.10 3.75
C GLY A 131 18.57 -14.21 4.43
N GLU A 132 19.68 -14.80 4.90
CA GLU A 132 20.80 -14.01 5.45
C GLU A 132 21.66 -13.45 4.29
N GLU A 133 21.96 -12.15 4.31
CA GLU A 133 22.79 -11.48 3.28
C GLU A 133 24.20 -12.06 3.13
N SER A 134 24.64 -12.91 4.07
CA SER A 134 25.93 -13.63 4.04
C SER A 134 25.90 -14.93 3.24
N ASP A 135 24.76 -15.32 2.68
CA ASP A 135 24.63 -16.53 1.88
C ASP A 135 25.09 -16.28 0.43
N THR A 136 26.24 -16.84 0.07
CA THR A 136 26.85 -16.69 -1.25
C THR A 136 25.96 -17.21 -2.39
N ASP A 137 25.03 -18.14 -2.09
CA ASP A 137 24.05 -18.60 -3.07
C ASP A 137 22.96 -17.55 -3.34
N ILE A 138 22.56 -16.76 -2.32
CA ILE A 138 21.60 -15.65 -2.49
C ILE A 138 22.20 -14.60 -3.42
N ASP A 139 23.44 -14.17 -3.19
CA ASP A 139 24.08 -13.15 -4.03
C ASP A 139 24.16 -13.58 -5.50
N SER A 140 24.46 -14.85 -5.75
CA SER A 140 24.50 -15.40 -7.11
C SER A 140 23.14 -15.34 -7.80
N TYR A 141 22.08 -15.84 -7.17
CA TYR A 141 20.74 -15.84 -7.77
C TYR A 141 20.13 -14.44 -7.85
N LYS A 142 20.39 -13.59 -6.85
CA LYS A 142 19.97 -12.20 -6.80
C LYS A 142 20.46 -11.43 -8.00
N HIS A 143 21.76 -11.47 -8.25
CA HIS A 143 22.34 -10.80 -9.40
C HIS A 143 21.70 -11.25 -10.72
N ILE A 144 21.53 -12.57 -10.92
CA ILE A 144 20.96 -13.15 -12.14
C ILE A 144 19.51 -12.70 -12.39
N ILE A 145 18.67 -12.67 -11.35
CA ILE A 145 17.26 -12.30 -11.48
C ILE A 145 17.11 -10.79 -11.61
N GLU A 146 17.80 -10.00 -10.80
CA GLU A 146 17.66 -8.55 -10.81
C GLU A 146 18.17 -7.94 -12.12
N GLU A 147 19.27 -8.44 -12.69
CA GLU A 147 19.72 -8.00 -14.02
C GLU A 147 18.70 -8.34 -15.10
N TYR A 148 18.19 -9.58 -15.09
CA TYR A 148 17.17 -10.02 -16.04
C TYR A 148 15.88 -9.19 -15.91
N ALA A 149 15.42 -8.94 -14.69
CA ALA A 149 14.24 -8.14 -14.40
C ALA A 149 14.42 -6.69 -14.87
N LYS A 150 15.56 -6.06 -14.57
CA LYS A 150 15.90 -4.71 -15.03
C LYS A 150 15.89 -4.61 -16.56
N GLU A 151 16.52 -5.56 -17.25
CA GLU A 151 16.53 -5.59 -18.72
C GLU A 151 15.12 -5.67 -19.30
N LYS A 152 14.28 -6.58 -18.78
CA LYS A 152 12.91 -6.79 -19.25
C LYS A 152 12.01 -5.60 -18.96
N CYS A 153 12.09 -5.03 -17.76
CA CYS A 153 11.30 -3.86 -17.37
C CYS A 153 11.68 -2.65 -18.22
N ASN A 154 12.98 -2.38 -18.40
CA ASN A 154 13.45 -1.29 -19.26
C ASN A 154 12.95 -1.43 -20.71
N THR A 155 12.98 -2.65 -21.25
CA THR A 155 12.49 -2.93 -22.61
C THR A 155 10.98 -2.70 -22.74
N ALA A 156 10.23 -2.99 -21.68
CA ALA A 156 8.77 -2.85 -21.65
C ALA A 156 8.29 -1.46 -21.19
N GLY A 157 9.20 -0.57 -20.76
CA GLY A 157 8.84 0.73 -20.19
C GLY A 157 8.17 0.64 -18.82
N ILE A 158 8.59 -0.33 -18.00
CA ILE A 158 8.06 -0.63 -16.66
C ILE A 158 9.05 -0.13 -15.62
N ASP A 159 8.54 0.46 -14.53
CA ASP A 159 9.38 0.97 -13.45
C ASP A 159 9.94 -0.18 -12.60
N TYR A 160 11.27 -0.34 -12.56
CA TYR A 160 11.93 -1.31 -11.69
C TYR A 160 12.41 -0.62 -10.40
N GLU A 161 11.76 -0.93 -9.29
CA GLU A 161 12.03 -0.30 -8.00
C GLU A 161 13.12 -1.08 -7.24
N GLN A 162 14.09 -0.38 -6.66
CA GLN A 162 15.16 -0.99 -5.82
C GLN A 162 14.84 -0.92 -4.33
N GLU A 163 13.98 0.00 -3.91
CA GLU A 163 13.53 0.15 -2.54
C GLU A 163 12.04 -0.16 -2.48
N CYS A 164 11.61 -0.89 -1.46
CA CYS A 164 10.19 -1.19 -1.28
C CYS A 164 9.46 0.15 -1.13
N PRO A 165 8.50 0.49 -2.00
CA PRO A 165 7.63 1.60 -1.71
C PRO A 165 6.94 1.24 -0.40
N LEU A 166 7.03 2.11 0.60
CA LEU A 166 6.35 1.95 1.90
C LEU A 166 4.81 1.80 1.74
N ILE A 167 4.31 1.88 0.50
CA ILE A 167 2.93 2.12 0.12
C ILE A 167 2.40 1.16 -0.97
N ALA A 168 2.84 -0.11 -1.03
CA ALA A 168 2.24 -1.08 -1.98
C ALA A 168 1.03 -1.84 -1.38
N PRO A 169 -0.16 -1.81 -2.01
CA PRO A 169 -1.29 -2.69 -1.67
C PRO A 169 -0.89 -4.16 -1.83
N ARG A 170 -1.27 -5.01 -0.88
CA ARG A 170 -0.77 -6.40 -0.74
C ARG A 170 -1.15 -7.39 -1.84
N THR A 171 -1.94 -6.99 -2.82
CA THR A 171 -2.56 -7.93 -3.75
C THR A 171 -1.62 -8.52 -4.79
N PHE A 172 -0.45 -7.93 -4.98
CA PHE A 172 0.62 -8.51 -5.79
C PHE A 172 1.90 -8.73 -4.99
N GLN A 173 1.77 -8.82 -3.67
CA GLN A 173 2.85 -9.33 -2.85
C GLN A 173 2.72 -10.84 -2.73
N TYR A 174 3.59 -11.58 -3.39
CA TYR A 174 3.65 -13.03 -3.21
C TYR A 174 5.08 -13.56 -3.16
N THR A 175 5.26 -14.56 -2.29
CA THR A 175 6.52 -15.27 -2.11
C THR A 175 6.58 -16.50 -2.99
N PHE A 176 7.68 -16.66 -3.70
CA PHE A 176 8.09 -17.91 -4.33
C PHE A 176 8.97 -18.71 -3.37
N TYR A 177 8.61 -19.98 -3.16
CA TYR A 177 9.42 -20.95 -2.44
C TYR A 177 9.24 -22.32 -3.08
N ASN A 178 10.33 -22.89 -3.59
CA ASN A 178 10.33 -24.07 -4.48
C ASN A 178 9.40 -23.86 -5.69
N LYS A 179 8.37 -24.70 -5.83
CA LYS A 179 7.30 -24.54 -6.83
C LYS A 179 6.08 -23.78 -6.32
N GLY A 180 6.03 -23.48 -5.02
CA GLY A 180 4.86 -22.89 -4.37
C GLY A 180 4.85 -21.38 -4.45
N VAL A 181 3.65 -20.82 -4.55
CA VAL A 181 3.37 -19.39 -4.45
C VAL A 181 2.56 -19.13 -3.19
N TYR A 182 2.93 -18.11 -2.41
CA TYR A 182 2.36 -17.78 -1.10
C TYR A 182 2.00 -16.29 -1.04
N SER A 183 0.94 -15.90 -0.33
CA SER A 183 0.59 -14.48 -0.16
C SER A 183 1.52 -13.81 0.85
N GLY A 184 2.04 -12.62 0.52
CA GLY A 184 2.90 -11.84 1.41
C GLY A 184 4.12 -12.64 1.87
N LYS A 185 4.48 -12.49 3.15
CA LYS A 185 5.52 -13.27 3.84
C LYS A 185 4.85 -14.30 4.74
N PRO A 186 4.72 -15.57 4.32
CA PRO A 186 4.04 -16.57 5.14
C PRO A 186 4.88 -16.91 6.37
N THR A 187 4.21 -17.26 7.48
CA THR A 187 4.89 -17.77 8.68
C THR A 187 5.47 -19.17 8.47
N GLU A 188 4.89 -19.95 7.56
CA GLU A 188 5.32 -21.29 7.20
C GLU A 188 5.03 -21.59 5.72
N TYR A 189 5.94 -22.31 5.06
CA TYR A 189 5.80 -22.77 3.69
C TYR A 189 5.09 -24.13 3.63
N SER A 190 3.80 -24.15 3.96
CA SER A 190 2.96 -25.35 3.99
C SER A 190 1.90 -25.37 2.89
N GLU A 191 1.37 -26.56 2.55
CA GLU A 191 0.27 -26.66 1.55
C GLU A 191 -0.97 -25.86 1.96
N LYS A 192 -1.18 -25.71 3.27
CA LYS A 192 -2.26 -24.90 3.84
C LYS A 192 -2.13 -23.44 3.40
N ASN A 193 -0.93 -22.88 3.45
CA ASN A 193 -0.67 -21.47 3.12
C ASN A 193 -0.35 -21.21 1.64
N ARG A 194 -0.08 -22.26 0.86
CA ARG A 194 0.16 -22.16 -0.59
C ARG A 194 -1.11 -21.67 -1.31
N ILE A 195 -0.99 -20.60 -2.08
CA ILE A 195 -2.06 -19.98 -2.90
C ILE A 195 -1.90 -20.22 -4.40
N GLY A 196 -0.81 -20.87 -4.81
CA GLY A 196 -0.60 -21.23 -6.20
C GLY A 196 0.63 -22.09 -6.41
N ILE A 197 0.80 -22.55 -7.65
CA ILE A 197 1.97 -23.29 -8.11
C ILE A 197 2.53 -22.57 -9.33
N LEU A 198 3.82 -22.25 -9.30
CA LEU A 198 4.52 -21.66 -10.42
C LEU A 198 4.92 -22.75 -11.41
N GLU A 199 4.32 -22.74 -12.60
CA GLU A 199 4.57 -23.74 -13.64
C GLU A 199 5.86 -23.47 -14.45
N PRO A 200 6.40 -24.46 -15.19
CA PRO A 200 7.63 -24.30 -15.97
C PRO A 200 7.58 -23.17 -17.00
N ASN A 201 6.40 -22.82 -17.49
CA ASN A 201 6.17 -21.78 -18.48
C ASN A 201 5.98 -20.38 -17.86
N GLY A 202 6.22 -20.23 -16.55
CA GLY A 202 6.06 -18.96 -15.85
C GLY A 202 4.63 -18.59 -15.51
N ILE A 203 3.64 -19.41 -15.85
CA ILE A 203 2.24 -19.18 -15.47
C ILE A 203 2.03 -19.69 -14.04
N ILE A 204 1.34 -18.92 -13.21
CA ILE A 204 0.94 -19.37 -11.88
C ILE A 204 -0.43 -20.02 -12.00
N ASN A 205 -0.52 -21.29 -11.61
CA ASN A 205 -1.78 -21.96 -11.39
C ASN A 205 -2.29 -21.60 -9.99
N TRP A 206 -3.21 -20.65 -9.94
CA TRP A 206 -3.74 -20.08 -8.70
C TRP A 206 -4.82 -20.96 -8.06
N ASP A 207 -4.81 -21.00 -6.72
CA ASP A 207 -5.94 -21.44 -5.92
C ASP A 207 -6.92 -20.26 -5.76
N GLU A 208 -7.88 -20.17 -6.69
CA GLU A 208 -8.82 -19.05 -6.75
C GLU A 208 -9.74 -18.96 -5.52
N GLU A 209 -10.04 -20.08 -4.85
CA GLU A 209 -10.83 -20.06 -3.62
C GLU A 209 -10.05 -19.38 -2.49
N LYS A 210 -8.77 -19.71 -2.32
CA LYS A 210 -7.91 -19.05 -1.33
C LYS A 210 -7.69 -17.57 -1.67
N ARG A 211 -7.48 -17.24 -2.94
CA ARG A 211 -7.34 -15.83 -3.39
C ARG A 211 -8.61 -15.04 -3.13
N ALA A 212 -9.78 -15.59 -3.47
CA ALA A 212 -11.06 -14.96 -3.19
C ALA A 212 -11.27 -14.74 -1.69
N CYS A 213 -10.91 -15.72 -0.85
CA CYS A 213 -10.95 -15.57 0.62
C CYS A 213 -10.02 -14.45 1.12
N GLN A 214 -8.85 -14.27 0.52
CA GLN A 214 -7.90 -13.22 0.92
C GLN A 214 -8.37 -11.83 0.48
N ILE A 215 -8.83 -11.70 -0.76
CA ILE A 215 -9.33 -10.43 -1.32
C ILE A 215 -10.65 -10.03 -0.65
N GLY A 216 -11.52 -10.98 -0.36
CA GLY A 216 -12.83 -10.75 0.24
C GLY A 216 -12.79 -10.32 1.72
N ASN A 217 -11.67 -10.56 2.40
CA ASN A 217 -11.48 -10.18 3.81
C ASN A 217 -10.76 -8.84 3.92
N VAL A 218 -11.54 -7.76 3.88
CA VAL A 218 -11.06 -6.42 4.21
C VAL A 218 -10.62 -6.41 5.68
N TRP A 219 -9.31 -6.32 5.93
CA TRP A 219 -8.71 -6.48 7.28
C TRP A 219 -9.24 -5.50 8.32
N PHE A 220 -9.88 -4.41 7.87
CA PHE A 220 -10.32 -3.32 8.70
C PHE A 220 -11.83 -3.26 8.99
N GLU A 221 -12.59 -4.33 8.72
CA GLU A 221 -14.04 -4.34 9.01
C GLU A 221 -14.39 -4.56 10.50
N THR A 222 -13.38 -4.65 11.37
CA THR A 222 -13.62 -4.71 12.82
C THR A 222 -14.31 -3.43 13.31
N VAL A 223 -15.12 -3.52 14.38
CA VAL A 223 -15.79 -2.35 14.98
C VAL A 223 -14.77 -1.25 15.32
N MET A 224 -13.66 -1.64 15.96
CA MET A 224 -12.56 -0.74 16.32
C MET A 224 -11.96 -0.01 15.10
N CYS A 225 -11.81 -0.70 13.97
CA CYS A 225 -11.24 -0.12 12.76
C CYS A 225 -12.22 0.82 12.05
N ARG A 226 -13.51 0.47 11.96
CA ARG A 226 -14.55 1.35 11.39
C ARG A 226 -14.68 2.67 12.14
N ASP A 227 -14.40 2.63 13.45
CA ASP A 227 -14.37 3.82 14.31
C ASP A 227 -13.00 4.52 14.35
N CYS A 228 -12.02 4.06 13.58
CA CYS A 228 -10.69 4.66 13.55
C CYS A 228 -10.59 5.74 12.46
N LYS A 229 -10.32 7.00 12.85
CA LYS A 229 -10.05 8.07 11.86
C LYS A 229 -8.72 7.87 11.12
N HIS A 230 -7.79 7.08 11.66
CA HIS A 230 -6.45 6.89 11.08
C HIS A 230 -6.37 5.82 10.02
N ILE A 231 -7.48 5.16 9.72
CA ILE A 231 -7.47 4.01 8.83
C ILE A 231 -7.00 4.29 7.41
N PRO A 232 -7.36 5.41 6.74
CA PRO A 232 -6.89 5.68 5.39
C PRO A 232 -5.46 6.22 5.36
N LEU A 233 -5.04 6.82 6.48
CA LEU A 233 -3.69 7.33 6.67
C LEU A 233 -2.70 6.18 6.91
N MET A 234 -3.09 5.20 7.73
CA MET A 234 -2.22 4.16 8.24
C MET A 234 -2.58 2.79 7.67
N SER A 235 -3.27 2.72 6.54
CA SER A 235 -3.86 1.45 6.07
C SER A 235 -2.81 0.33 6.00
N LEU A 236 -1.63 0.60 5.44
CA LEU A 236 -0.58 -0.39 5.28
C LEU A 236 0.16 -0.68 6.59
N SER A 237 0.57 0.35 7.32
CA SER A 237 1.28 0.20 8.60
C SER A 237 0.41 -0.42 9.69
N CYS A 238 -0.87 -0.04 9.78
CA CYS A 238 -1.85 -0.71 10.63
C CYS A 238 -2.04 -2.15 10.22
N GLN A 239 -2.18 -2.46 8.93
CA GLN A 239 -2.34 -3.84 8.48
C GLN A 239 -1.12 -4.69 8.84
N GLU A 240 0.10 -4.16 8.69
CA GLU A 240 1.34 -4.90 8.99
C GLU A 240 1.48 -5.15 10.48
N LEU A 241 1.28 -4.10 11.28
CA LEU A 241 1.37 -4.20 12.72
C LEU A 241 0.25 -5.07 13.30
N LEU A 242 -0.98 -5.00 12.81
CA LEU A 242 -2.07 -5.87 13.24
C LEU A 242 -1.77 -7.35 12.95
N GLN A 243 -1.10 -7.66 11.85
CA GLN A 243 -0.68 -9.03 11.59
C GLN A 243 0.40 -9.49 12.55
N LYS A 244 1.44 -8.65 12.77
CA LYS A 244 2.52 -8.94 13.73
C LYS A 244 2.02 -9.05 15.17
N SER A 245 1.01 -8.26 15.53
CA SER A 245 0.46 -8.17 16.88
C SER A 245 -0.76 -9.07 17.11
N HIS A 246 -1.06 -9.98 16.18
CA HIS A 246 -2.22 -10.89 16.24
C HIS A 246 -3.56 -10.16 16.52
N GLY A 247 -3.76 -9.00 15.90
CA GLY A 247 -4.98 -8.21 15.98
C GLY A 247 -4.98 -7.09 17.03
N VAL A 248 -3.86 -6.83 17.71
CA VAL A 248 -3.74 -5.74 18.67
C VAL A 248 -3.45 -4.41 17.96
N CYS A 249 -4.32 -3.41 18.16
CA CYS A 249 -4.18 -2.11 17.51
C CYS A 249 -2.85 -1.41 17.86
N PRO A 250 -2.03 -1.04 16.86
CA PRO A 250 -0.74 -0.38 17.11
C PRO A 250 -0.87 1.02 17.71
N LEU A 251 -1.99 1.70 17.47
CA LEU A 251 -2.26 3.00 18.09
C LEU A 251 -2.47 2.89 19.60
N LYS A 252 -2.97 1.75 20.11
CA LYS A 252 -3.09 1.54 21.57
C LYS A 252 -1.73 1.41 22.25
N ASN A 253 -0.71 1.03 21.50
CA ASN A 253 0.66 0.87 21.99
C ASN A 253 1.56 2.07 21.62
N ASN A 254 0.99 3.16 21.08
CA ASN A 254 1.72 4.35 20.60
C ASN A 254 2.92 4.03 19.68
N THR A 255 2.83 2.92 18.93
CA THR A 255 3.95 2.45 18.09
C THR A 255 4.21 3.38 16.91
N ILE A 256 3.17 4.04 16.39
CA ILE A 256 3.25 5.01 15.30
C ILE A 256 2.37 6.21 15.66
N GLN A 257 2.92 7.42 15.50
CA GLN A 257 2.18 8.66 15.66
C GLN A 257 1.58 9.09 14.30
N PRO A 258 0.25 9.32 14.21
CA PRO A 258 -0.40 9.74 12.97
C PRO A 258 0.24 10.97 12.31
N ASP A 259 0.61 11.96 13.12
CA ASP A 259 1.24 13.19 12.67
C ASP A 259 2.55 12.93 11.92
N TRP A 260 3.35 11.96 12.40
CA TRP A 260 4.58 11.55 11.73
C TRP A 260 4.29 10.96 10.35
N VAL A 261 3.25 10.11 10.22
CA VAL A 261 2.84 9.52 8.94
C VAL A 261 2.39 10.60 7.96
N VAL A 262 1.58 11.57 8.42
CA VAL A 262 1.14 12.71 7.59
C VAL A 262 2.34 13.50 7.06
N ILE A 263 3.36 13.73 7.89
CA ILE A 263 4.57 14.43 7.46
C ILE A 263 5.34 13.60 6.43
N GLN A 264 5.49 12.28 6.61
CA GLN A 264 6.18 11.43 5.64
C GLN A 264 5.47 11.44 4.27
N GLU A 265 4.16 11.28 4.25
CA GLU A 265 3.35 11.34 3.02
C GLU A 265 3.56 12.68 2.30
N TYR A 266 3.57 13.78 3.03
CA TYR A 266 3.83 15.11 2.47
C TYR A 266 5.23 15.24 1.89
N GLU A 267 6.26 14.72 2.55
CA GLU A 267 7.63 14.76 2.02
C GLU A 267 7.78 13.93 0.75
N MET A 268 7.15 12.75 0.69
CA MET A 268 7.20 11.89 -0.49
C MET A 268 6.54 12.54 -1.72
N GLN A 269 5.51 13.36 -1.53
CA GLN A 269 4.82 14.09 -2.62
C GLN A 269 5.64 15.25 -3.21
N LYS A 270 6.73 15.68 -2.56
CA LYS A 270 7.58 16.77 -3.07
C LYS A 270 8.64 16.29 -4.06
N VAL A 271 8.89 14.98 -4.11
CA VAL A 271 9.88 14.33 -4.98
C VAL A 271 9.28 14.13 -6.36
#